data_AF-A0A665VXZ0-F1
#
_entry.id   AF-A0A665VXZ0-F1
#
_cell.length_a   1.000
_cell.length_b   1.000
_cell.length_c   1.000
_cell.angle_alpha   90.00
_cell.angle_beta   90.00
_cell.angle_gamma   90.00
#
_symmetry.space_group_name_H-M   'P 1'
#
loop_
_entity.id
_entity.type
_entity.pdbx_description
1 polymer ?
#
loop_
_entity_poly.entity_id
_entity_poly.type
_entity_poly.pdbx_seq_one_letter_code
_entity_poly.pdbx_strand_id
1 'polypeptide(L)'
;YRVHPSGELARIMIMTGTISMSSQGWNYQPSSLEKHTDSVLGWASALWSLSYYSSPLFLWYLYRKGYICSTKLVPVSQYVGTVLVCLLGVACLRGWGRWKNSEYVQFISVLEETKKTHTPANKKKLRCYDFDFSHWPSDFSWTKVSNPKLSKAGVSLLKPEPRLRGAADSVLNSVRTVPCHIISFLIAHSFGRRMLYPGSVGLLQKAMRPMLQQGQARLIEEFDGQRNKLVACDGNEIDTMFVDRRRDSGQNGQTLVICCEGNAGFYEVGCMNTPLEGGYSVLGWNHPGFGGSTGVPFPQNEANAMDVVIQFAIHELGFQLSDIVVYAWSIGGFTASWAVMSYPEIQAVVLDASFDDLLPLALKVMPDSWRPLVQHTVRQYMNLNNAEQLLKYQGPVLLIRRTRDEIITTAGPEDVMSNRGNNLLLKLLQFRYPKIMTDEGLRAVREWLGASNHLEDASVYSGYEVDDDWCVSVLRSYQADRDVVFPWSVGEDMTLDGRRQLALFLARKYMRNFETTHCTPLPASEFHSPWRL
;
A
#
# COMPACT_ATOMS: atom_id res chain seq x y z
N TYR A 1 -26.35 -0.20 -5.32
CA TYR A 1 -26.40 -0.36 -3.87
C TYR A 1 -26.77 -1.80 -3.54
N ARG A 2 -25.87 -2.67 -3.04
CA ARG A 2 -26.37 -3.95 -2.51
C ARG A 2 -27.20 -3.73 -1.23
N VAL A 3 -28.12 -4.62 -0.87
CA VAL A 3 -29.09 -4.51 0.24
C VAL A 3 -29.11 -5.84 1.02
N HIS A 4 -29.26 -5.78 2.34
CA HIS A 4 -29.66 -6.90 3.19
C HIS A 4 -30.72 -6.46 4.21
N PRO A 5 -31.75 -7.26 4.48
CA PRO A 5 -32.59 -7.10 5.67
C PRO A 5 -31.93 -7.74 6.90
N SER A 6 -31.98 -7.04 8.04
CA SER A 6 -31.56 -7.57 9.34
C SER A 6 -32.71 -8.33 10.03
N GLY A 7 -32.36 -9.37 10.79
CA GLY A 7 -33.21 -10.48 11.26
C GLY A 7 -34.40 -10.16 12.19
N GLU A 8 -34.80 -8.90 12.35
CA GLU A 8 -36.11 -8.56 12.94
C GLU A 8 -37.22 -8.41 11.90
N LEU A 9 -36.90 -8.00 10.66
CA LEU A 9 -37.87 -7.98 9.56
C LEU A 9 -38.15 -9.39 8.98
N ALA A 10 -37.21 -10.32 9.17
CA ALA A 10 -37.39 -11.73 8.80
C ALA A 10 -38.29 -12.51 9.78
N ARG A 11 -38.65 -11.95 10.94
CA ARG A 11 -39.53 -12.65 11.91
C ARG A 11 -41.03 -12.55 11.58
N ILE A 12 -41.42 -11.72 10.61
CA ILE A 12 -42.83 -11.49 10.26
C ILE A 12 -43.27 -12.30 9.03
N MET A 13 -42.33 -12.81 8.23
CA MET A 13 -42.60 -13.74 7.15
C MET A 13 -41.87 -15.05 7.43
N ILE A 14 -42.59 -16.17 7.41
CA ILE A 14 -42.14 -17.56 7.58
C ILE A 14 -42.35 -18.09 9.01
N MET A 15 -43.62 -18.22 9.39
CA MET A 15 -44.08 -19.53 9.87
C MET A 15 -43.80 -20.54 8.74
N THR A 16 -43.33 -21.74 9.10
CA THR A 16 -42.95 -22.89 8.23
C THR A 16 -41.50 -22.92 7.71
N GLY A 17 -40.62 -23.54 8.52
CA GLY A 17 -39.66 -24.55 8.03
C GLY A 17 -38.30 -24.08 7.53
N THR A 18 -37.26 -24.42 8.31
CA THR A 18 -35.84 -24.62 7.92
C THR A 18 -35.16 -23.52 7.08
N ILE A 19 -34.38 -22.67 7.74
CA ILE A 19 -33.55 -21.64 7.11
C ILE A 19 -32.07 -22.06 7.13
N SER A 20 -31.50 -22.23 5.94
CA SER A 20 -30.08 -21.98 5.68
C SER A 20 -29.94 -20.48 5.42
N MET A 21 -29.32 -19.72 6.34
CA MET A 21 -29.06 -18.29 6.13
C MET A 21 -27.84 -18.13 5.22
N SER A 22 -28.03 -17.82 3.94
CA SER A 22 -26.95 -17.32 3.09
C SER A 22 -26.80 -15.80 3.27
N SER A 23 -25.60 -15.34 3.61
CA SER A 23 -25.21 -13.92 3.77
C SER A 23 -24.95 -13.21 2.44
N GLN A 24 -25.70 -13.53 1.38
CA GLN A 24 -25.42 -13.05 0.03
C GLN A 24 -26.08 -11.69 -0.26
N GLY A 25 -25.31 -10.69 -0.65
CA GLY A 25 -25.79 -9.31 -0.87
C GLY A 25 -26.72 -9.16 -2.08
N TRP A 26 -27.78 -8.35 -1.96
CA TRP A 26 -28.76 -8.14 -3.04
C TRP A 26 -28.55 -6.83 -3.80
N ASN A 27 -28.32 -6.85 -5.11
CA ASN A 27 -28.10 -5.61 -5.88
C ASN A 27 -29.34 -4.69 -5.95
N TYR A 28 -29.11 -3.38 -5.81
CA TYR A 28 -30.09 -2.30 -5.99
C TYR A 28 -30.79 -2.47 -7.31
N GLN A 29 -32.11 -2.28 -7.28
CA GLN A 29 -32.93 -2.33 -8.47
C GLN A 29 -33.29 -0.89 -8.88
N PRO A 30 -32.48 -0.25 -9.74
CA PRO A 30 -32.83 1.07 -10.26
C PRO A 30 -34.08 0.98 -11.14
N SER A 31 -34.93 2.00 -11.07
CA SER A 31 -36.06 2.14 -11.98
C SER A 31 -35.60 2.24 -13.44
N SER A 32 -36.47 1.96 -14.41
CA SER A 32 -36.12 2.07 -15.84
C SER A 32 -35.65 3.48 -16.22
N LEU A 33 -36.19 4.51 -15.57
CA LEU A 33 -35.76 5.91 -15.74
C LEU A 33 -34.34 6.13 -15.22
N GLU A 34 -34.03 5.60 -14.03
CA GLU A 34 -32.68 5.66 -13.45
C GLU A 34 -31.66 4.94 -14.32
N LYS A 35 -31.97 3.75 -14.83
CA LYS A 35 -31.07 3.00 -15.73
C LYS A 35 -30.66 3.80 -16.96
N HIS A 36 -31.62 4.45 -17.63
CA HIS A 36 -31.33 5.26 -18.81
C HIS A 36 -30.53 6.52 -18.47
N THR A 37 -30.93 7.23 -17.41
CA THR A 37 -30.26 8.48 -17.00
C THR A 37 -28.84 8.21 -16.49
N ASP A 38 -28.59 7.14 -15.73
CA ASP A 38 -27.26 6.73 -15.30
C ASP A 38 -26.37 6.29 -16.48
N SER A 39 -26.93 5.64 -17.51
CA SER A 39 -26.17 5.32 -18.72
C SER A 39 -25.68 6.58 -19.45
N VAL A 40 -26.55 7.59 -19.63
CA VAL A 40 -26.19 8.86 -20.28
C VAL A 40 -25.11 9.60 -19.48
N LEU A 41 -25.28 9.70 -18.15
CA LEU A 41 -24.28 10.34 -17.28
C LEU A 41 -22.96 9.54 -17.24
N GLY A 42 -23.03 8.22 -17.35
CA GLY A 42 -21.87 7.34 -17.48
C GLY A 42 -21.06 7.66 -18.72
N TRP A 43 -21.70 7.78 -19.89
CA TRP A 43 -21.04 8.19 -21.13
C TRP A 43 -20.43 9.58 -21.04
N ALA A 44 -21.14 10.55 -20.45
CA ALA A 44 -20.60 11.90 -20.23
C ALA A 44 -19.34 11.87 -19.34
N SER A 45 -19.35 11.07 -18.27
CA SER A 45 -18.18 10.91 -17.38
C SER A 45 -16.99 10.24 -18.09
N ALA A 46 -17.26 9.25 -18.94
CA ALA A 46 -16.23 8.59 -19.75
C ALA A 46 -15.57 9.58 -20.72
N LEU A 47 -16.38 10.33 -21.47
CA LEU A 47 -15.90 11.38 -22.39
C LEU A 47 -15.10 12.45 -21.66
N TRP A 48 -15.58 12.94 -20.51
CA TRP A 48 -14.85 13.90 -19.69
C TRP A 48 -13.47 13.39 -19.27
N SER A 49 -13.39 12.11 -18.86
CA SER A 49 -12.13 11.50 -18.44
C SER A 49 -11.16 11.38 -19.62
N LEU A 50 -11.65 10.91 -20.77
CA LEU A 50 -10.85 10.83 -22.00
C LEU A 50 -10.35 12.21 -22.44
N SER A 51 -11.22 13.22 -22.41
CA SER A 51 -10.87 14.62 -22.70
C SER A 51 -9.81 15.15 -21.75
N TYR A 52 -9.90 14.86 -20.44
CA TYR A 52 -8.90 15.29 -19.46
C TYR A 52 -7.51 14.75 -19.80
N TYR A 53 -7.38 13.44 -20.05
CA TYR A 53 -6.10 12.81 -20.36
C TYR A 53 -5.57 13.14 -21.76
N SER A 54 -6.46 13.35 -22.74
CA SER A 54 -6.07 13.77 -24.10
C SER A 54 -5.89 15.28 -24.27
N SER A 55 -6.26 16.08 -23.26
CA SER A 55 -6.27 17.55 -23.35
C SER A 55 -4.93 18.17 -23.75
N PRO A 56 -3.74 17.72 -23.33
CA PRO A 56 -2.49 18.34 -23.76
C PRO A 56 -2.23 18.14 -25.26
N LEU A 57 -2.54 16.95 -25.78
CA LEU A 57 -2.42 16.63 -27.20
C LEU A 57 -3.46 17.39 -28.03
N PHE A 58 -4.69 17.47 -27.51
CA PHE A 58 -5.78 18.18 -28.16
C PHE A 58 -5.53 19.69 -28.21
N LEU A 59 -5.06 20.29 -27.11
CA LEU A 59 -4.68 21.70 -27.05
C LEU A 59 -3.52 22.01 -27.99
N TRP A 60 -2.50 21.15 -28.06
CA TRP A 60 -1.40 21.30 -29.02
C TRP A 60 -1.89 21.24 -30.47
N TYR A 61 -2.79 20.31 -30.78
CA TYR A 61 -3.41 20.21 -32.11
C TYR A 61 -4.23 21.47 -32.45
N LEU A 62 -5.08 21.93 -31.53
CA LEU A 62 -5.90 23.13 -31.71
C LEU A 62 -5.06 24.39 -31.88
N TYR A 63 -3.97 24.53 -31.11
CA TYR A 63 -3.01 25.60 -31.25
C TYR A 63 -2.33 25.57 -32.62
N ARG A 64 -1.79 24.41 -33.03
CA ARG A 64 -1.12 24.23 -34.33
C ARG A 64 -2.03 24.54 -35.52
N LYS A 65 -3.32 24.27 -35.40
CA LYS A 65 -4.32 24.53 -36.45
C LYS A 65 -4.96 25.92 -36.37
N GLY A 66 -4.57 26.76 -35.41
CA GLY A 66 -5.08 28.13 -35.27
C GLY A 66 -6.56 28.20 -34.90
N TYR A 67 -7.10 27.17 -34.22
CA TYR A 67 -8.51 27.16 -33.79
C TYR A 67 -8.75 28.01 -32.52
N ILE A 68 -7.68 28.49 -31.86
CA ILE A 68 -7.74 29.39 -30.69
C ILE A 68 -7.91 30.85 -31.18
N CYS A 69 -9.01 31.14 -31.88
CA CYS A 69 -9.38 32.48 -32.34
C CYS A 69 -10.81 32.81 -31.88
N SER A 70 -11.04 34.02 -31.35
CA SER A 70 -12.30 34.43 -30.69
C SER A 70 -13.56 34.23 -31.54
N THR A 71 -13.46 34.34 -32.87
CA THR A 71 -14.59 34.19 -33.80
C THR A 71 -15.11 32.75 -33.92
N LYS A 72 -14.29 31.74 -33.61
CA LYS A 72 -14.69 30.32 -33.64
C LYS A 72 -15.04 29.73 -32.27
N LEU A 73 -14.80 30.48 -31.19
CA LEU A 73 -15.12 30.07 -29.81
C LEU A 73 -16.60 30.26 -29.45
N VAL A 74 -17.28 31.23 -30.06
CA VAL A 74 -18.70 31.55 -29.75
C VAL A 74 -19.67 30.41 -30.13
N PRO A 75 -19.57 29.74 -31.29
CA PRO A 75 -20.43 28.59 -31.57
C PRO A 75 -20.15 27.41 -30.64
N VAL A 76 -18.87 27.17 -30.31
CA VAL A 76 -18.46 26.08 -29.42
C VAL A 76 -19.03 26.26 -28.01
N SER A 77 -19.04 27.48 -27.47
CA SER A 77 -19.62 27.75 -26.16
C SER A 77 -21.14 27.50 -26.13
N GLN A 78 -21.86 27.77 -27.23
CA GLN A 78 -23.29 27.45 -27.34
C GLN A 78 -23.57 25.95 -27.35
N TYR A 79 -22.75 25.15 -28.06
CA TYR A 79 -22.86 23.69 -28.03
C TYR A 79 -22.56 23.13 -26.63
N VAL A 80 -21.48 23.60 -25.99
CA VAL A 80 -21.13 23.20 -24.62
C VAL A 80 -22.25 23.57 -23.65
N GLY A 81 -22.79 24.79 -23.74
CA GLY A 81 -23.91 25.24 -22.92
C GLY A 81 -25.15 24.35 -23.07
N THR A 82 -25.54 24.04 -24.31
CA THR A 82 -26.67 23.14 -24.59
C THR A 82 -26.45 21.74 -24.00
N VAL A 83 -25.24 21.17 -24.17
CA VAL A 83 -24.89 19.86 -23.59
C VAL A 83 -25.00 19.90 -22.07
N LEU A 84 -24.51 20.95 -21.41
CA LEU A 84 -24.59 21.09 -19.95
C LEU A 84 -26.03 21.19 -19.45
N VAL A 85 -26.90 21.94 -20.15
CA VAL A 85 -28.33 22.04 -19.82
C VAL A 85 -29.03 20.67 -19.98
N CYS A 86 -28.72 19.94 -21.05
CA CYS A 86 -29.25 18.58 -21.24
C CYS A 86 -28.79 17.63 -20.11
N LEU A 87 -27.50 17.67 -19.75
CA LEU A 87 -26.96 16.85 -18.65
C LEU A 87 -27.59 17.21 -17.30
N LEU A 88 -27.86 18.50 -17.05
CA LEU A 88 -28.59 18.95 -15.86
C LEU A 88 -30.02 18.37 -15.84
N GLY A 89 -30.74 18.42 -16.97
CA GLY A 89 -32.06 17.82 -17.10
C GLY A 89 -32.05 16.31 -16.80
N VAL A 90 -31.06 15.58 -17.34
CA VAL A 90 -30.85 14.15 -17.07
C VAL A 90 -30.57 13.89 -15.57
N ALA A 91 -29.76 14.74 -14.93
CA ALA A 91 -29.47 14.63 -13.50
C ALA A 91 -30.73 14.86 -12.64
N CYS A 92 -31.59 15.82 -12.99
CA CYS A 92 -32.87 16.06 -12.33
C CYS A 92 -33.82 14.86 -12.48
N LEU A 93 -33.92 14.29 -13.69
CA LEU A 93 -34.73 13.09 -13.94
C LEU A 93 -34.25 11.88 -13.13
N ARG A 94 -32.93 11.70 -13.01
CA ARG A 94 -32.35 10.68 -12.13
C ARG A 94 -32.74 10.91 -10.68
N GLY A 95 -32.63 12.15 -10.20
CA GLY A 95 -33.02 12.54 -8.84
C GLY A 95 -34.49 12.21 -8.55
N TRP A 96 -35.38 12.51 -9.50
CA TRP A 96 -36.80 12.17 -9.41
C TRP A 96 -37.05 10.66 -9.36
N GLY A 97 -36.34 9.87 -10.17
CA GLY A 97 -36.41 8.40 -10.14
C GLY A 97 -36.02 7.85 -8.77
N ARG A 98 -34.88 8.30 -8.25
CA ARG A 98 -34.36 7.90 -6.93
C ARG A 98 -35.27 8.31 -5.78
N TRP A 99 -35.92 9.48 -5.86
CA TRP A 99 -36.87 9.94 -4.83
C TRP A 99 -38.13 9.05 -4.74
N LYS A 100 -38.55 8.46 -5.87
CA LYS A 100 -39.67 7.50 -5.89
C LYS A 100 -39.28 6.08 -5.47
N ASN A 101 -37.99 5.77 -5.39
CA ASN A 101 -37.50 4.46 -5.02
C ASN A 101 -37.44 4.32 -3.48
N SER A 102 -38.25 3.43 -2.90
CA SER A 102 -38.32 3.24 -1.44
C SER A 102 -37.00 2.76 -0.83
N GLU A 103 -36.25 1.89 -1.52
CA GLU A 103 -34.94 1.42 -1.06
C GLU A 103 -33.94 2.57 -0.98
N TYR A 104 -33.94 3.45 -1.99
CA TYR A 104 -33.06 4.61 -2.03
C TYR A 104 -33.41 5.62 -0.94
N VAL A 105 -34.69 5.90 -0.71
CA VAL A 105 -35.13 6.80 0.36
C VAL A 105 -34.75 6.25 1.74
N GLN A 106 -34.91 4.94 1.96
CA GLN A 106 -34.46 4.29 3.20
C GLN A 106 -32.95 4.40 3.39
N PHE A 107 -32.16 4.17 2.34
CA PHE A 107 -30.71 4.37 2.37
C PHE A 107 -30.35 5.81 2.78
N ILE A 108 -30.98 6.81 2.16
CA ILE A 108 -30.71 8.22 2.48
C ILE A 108 -31.07 8.54 3.94
N SER A 109 -32.17 8.02 4.47
CA SER A 109 -32.52 8.25 5.87
C SER A 109 -31.48 7.65 6.82
N VAL A 110 -31.02 6.41 6.56
CA VAL A 110 -29.95 5.76 7.34
C VAL A 110 -28.65 6.54 7.24
N LEU A 111 -28.29 7.04 6.05
CA LEU A 111 -27.09 7.83 5.84
C LEU A 111 -27.14 9.17 6.61
N GLU A 112 -28.26 9.89 6.54
CA GLU A 112 -28.45 11.14 7.26
C GLU A 112 -28.47 10.94 8.78
N GLU A 113 -29.13 9.87 9.26
CA GLU A 113 -29.15 9.50 10.67
C GLU A 113 -27.74 9.18 11.16
N THR A 114 -26.95 8.42 10.40
CA THR A 114 -25.58 8.07 10.76
C THR A 114 -24.67 9.30 10.77
N LYS A 115 -24.84 10.24 9.83
CA LYS A 115 -24.10 11.51 9.82
C LYS A 115 -24.41 12.39 11.03
N LYS A 116 -25.66 12.37 11.52
CA LYS A 116 -26.08 13.11 12.72
C LYS A 116 -25.62 12.41 14.00
N THR A 117 -25.67 11.08 14.03
CA THR A 117 -25.37 10.28 15.22
C THR A 117 -24.63 9.00 14.81
N HIS A 118 -23.30 9.06 14.92
CA HIS A 118 -22.40 7.96 14.55
C HIS A 118 -22.34 6.89 15.66
N THR A 119 -23.38 6.06 15.74
CA THR A 119 -23.43 4.92 16.67
C THR A 119 -23.02 3.61 15.98
N PRO A 120 -22.50 2.61 16.72
CA PRO A 120 -22.22 1.28 16.15
C PRO A 120 -23.45 0.63 15.51
N ALA A 121 -24.65 0.87 16.05
CA ALA A 121 -25.90 0.36 15.49
C ALA A 121 -26.23 0.99 14.13
N ASN A 122 -26.08 2.32 14.01
CA ASN A 122 -26.32 3.03 12.76
C ASN A 122 -25.27 2.67 11.70
N LYS A 123 -24.00 2.56 12.10
CA LYS A 123 -22.93 2.05 11.25
C LYS A 123 -23.25 0.64 10.73
N LYS A 124 -23.75 -0.25 11.58
CA LYS A 124 -24.14 -1.60 11.17
C LYS A 124 -25.24 -1.59 10.10
N LYS A 125 -26.24 -0.69 10.21
CA LYS A 125 -27.26 -0.50 9.18
C LYS A 125 -26.65 0.10 7.89
N LEU A 126 -25.79 1.10 8.01
CA LEU A 126 -25.17 1.78 6.87
C LEU A 126 -24.25 0.85 6.07
N ARG A 127 -23.55 -0.06 6.75
CA ARG A 127 -22.72 -1.12 6.15
C ARG A 127 -23.49 -2.05 5.22
N CYS A 128 -24.81 -2.10 5.32
CA CYS A 128 -25.64 -2.88 4.40
C CYS A 128 -25.77 -2.26 3.01
N TYR A 129 -25.24 -1.05 2.79
CA TYR A 129 -25.33 -0.33 1.52
C TYR A 129 -23.94 -0.06 0.93
N ASP A 130 -23.77 -0.33 -0.37
CA ASP A 130 -22.60 0.10 -1.16
C ASP A 130 -22.88 1.45 -1.83
N PHE A 131 -22.13 2.49 -1.48
CA PHE A 131 -22.29 3.85 -1.99
C PHE A 131 -20.95 4.58 -2.10
N ASP A 132 -20.97 5.80 -2.64
CA ASP A 132 -19.77 6.62 -2.81
C ASP A 132 -19.09 6.89 -1.46
N PHE A 133 -17.82 6.48 -1.36
CA PHE A 133 -17.04 6.57 -0.14
C PHE A 133 -16.91 8.01 0.36
N SER A 134 -16.94 9.03 -0.51
CA SER A 134 -16.92 10.44 -0.11
C SER A 134 -18.05 10.81 0.85
N HIS A 135 -19.17 10.08 0.84
CA HIS A 135 -20.29 10.30 1.74
C HIS A 135 -20.25 9.44 3.01
N TRP A 136 -19.33 8.47 3.09
CA TRP A 136 -19.18 7.61 4.26
C TRP A 136 -18.70 8.44 5.47
N PRO A 137 -19.38 8.36 6.63
CA PRO A 137 -18.96 9.08 7.83
C PRO A 137 -17.59 8.64 8.34
N SER A 138 -16.78 9.55 8.87
CA SER A 138 -15.47 9.21 9.45
C SER A 138 -15.65 8.31 10.68
N ASP A 139 -14.92 7.19 10.69
CA ASP A 139 -14.90 6.23 11.79
C ASP A 139 -13.81 6.56 12.82
N PHE A 140 -12.67 7.03 12.34
CA PHE A 140 -11.55 7.45 13.18
C PHE A 140 -10.83 8.62 12.55
N SER A 141 -10.23 9.46 13.39
CA SER A 141 -9.42 10.60 13.00
C SER A 141 -8.20 10.64 13.89
N TRP A 142 -7.05 10.92 13.29
CA TRP A 142 -5.78 11.22 13.99
C TRP A 142 -5.97 12.19 15.17
N THR A 143 -6.89 13.15 15.03
CA THR A 143 -7.17 14.15 16.07
C THR A 143 -7.73 13.59 17.37
N LYS A 144 -8.30 12.37 17.36
CA LYS A 144 -8.82 11.70 18.58
C LYS A 144 -7.71 11.40 19.60
N VAL A 145 -6.48 11.20 19.12
CA VAL A 145 -5.33 10.77 19.95
C VAL A 145 -4.29 11.90 20.07
N SER A 146 -4.32 12.85 19.14
CA SER A 146 -3.37 13.97 19.09
C SER A 146 -3.44 14.87 20.32
N ASN A 147 -2.29 15.07 20.99
CA ASN A 147 -2.18 16.09 22.03
C ASN A 147 -2.17 17.50 21.40
N PRO A 148 -3.08 18.42 21.76
CA PRO A 148 -3.16 19.78 21.20
C PRO A 148 -1.86 20.59 21.32
N LYS A 149 -0.95 20.22 22.23
CA LYS A 149 0.33 20.89 22.43
C LYS A 149 1.44 20.46 21.45
N LEU A 150 1.25 19.35 20.73
CA LEU A 150 2.18 18.82 19.70
C LEU A 150 1.62 19.00 18.26
N SER A 151 0.45 19.62 18.10
CA SER A 151 -0.44 19.47 16.94
C SER A 151 -0.09 20.31 15.68
N LYS A 152 1.19 20.50 15.34
CA LYS A 152 1.56 21.22 14.10
C LYS A 152 2.54 20.51 13.16
N ALA A 153 2.92 19.27 13.43
CA ALA A 153 3.72 18.50 12.49
C ALA A 153 3.07 17.13 12.30
N GLY A 154 2.68 16.79 11.08
CA GLY A 154 2.51 15.39 10.70
C GLY A 154 3.79 14.61 10.99
N VAL A 155 3.74 13.28 10.96
CA VAL A 155 4.92 12.49 11.26
C VAL A 155 5.99 12.79 10.22
N SER A 156 6.98 13.62 10.56
CA SER A 156 8.01 14.03 9.61
C SER A 156 8.74 12.78 9.18
N LEU A 157 8.65 12.45 7.88
CA LEU A 157 9.72 11.65 7.30
C LEU A 157 11.02 12.37 7.66
N LEU A 158 11.98 11.59 8.14
CA LEU A 158 13.29 12.09 8.58
C LEU A 158 13.72 13.21 7.64
N LYS A 159 14.00 14.37 8.24
CA LYS A 159 14.30 15.62 7.52
C LYS A 159 15.17 15.30 6.30
N PRO A 160 14.92 15.91 5.13
CA PRO A 160 15.75 15.71 3.96
C PRO A 160 17.22 15.85 4.35
N GLU A 161 18.09 15.02 3.74
CA GLU A 161 19.53 15.03 3.98
C GLU A 161 20.03 16.47 4.17
N PRO A 162 20.82 16.75 5.22
CA PRO A 162 21.43 18.06 5.35
C PRO A 162 22.20 18.34 4.06
N ARG A 163 21.80 19.42 3.37
CA ARG A 163 22.47 19.91 2.16
C ARG A 163 23.97 19.80 2.37
N LEU A 164 24.66 19.07 1.49
CA LEU A 164 26.12 18.98 1.45
C LEU A 164 26.70 20.38 1.69
N ARG A 165 27.22 20.59 2.90
CA ARG A 165 27.74 21.87 3.38
C ARG A 165 29.13 22.06 2.77
N GLY A 166 29.17 22.32 1.47
CA GLY A 166 30.30 22.98 0.81
C GLY A 166 30.07 24.48 0.89
N ALA A 167 30.66 25.13 1.90
CA ALA A 167 30.72 26.58 1.95
C ALA A 167 31.51 27.09 0.73
N ALA A 168 30.99 28.14 0.09
CA ALA A 168 31.59 28.94 -0.99
C ALA A 168 31.25 28.65 -2.47
N ASP A 169 30.26 27.81 -2.81
CA ASP A 169 29.76 27.68 -4.20
C ASP A 169 28.36 28.28 -4.43
N SER A 170 28.38 29.62 -4.55
CA SER A 170 27.73 30.40 -5.61
C SER A 170 26.18 30.42 -5.74
N VAL A 171 25.61 31.59 -5.44
CA VAL A 171 24.27 32.03 -5.87
C VAL A 171 24.03 31.76 -7.37
N LEU A 172 25.07 31.79 -8.21
CA LEU A 172 25.00 31.49 -9.64
C LEU A 172 24.67 30.00 -9.92
N ASN A 173 25.17 29.06 -9.11
CA ASN A 173 24.80 27.64 -9.19
C ASN A 173 23.38 27.40 -8.70
N SER A 174 22.91 28.15 -7.69
CA SER A 174 21.49 28.13 -7.30
C SER A 174 20.59 28.58 -8.45
N VAL A 175 20.89 29.69 -9.12
CA VAL A 175 20.08 30.18 -10.27
C VAL A 175 20.13 29.18 -11.45
N ARG A 176 21.29 28.59 -11.74
CA ARG A 176 21.47 27.61 -12.83
C ARG A 176 20.71 26.30 -12.57
N THR A 177 20.45 25.94 -11.31
CA THR A 177 19.71 24.72 -10.95
C THR A 177 18.21 24.95 -10.81
N VAL A 178 17.71 26.21 -10.74
CA VAL A 178 16.27 26.50 -10.68
C VAL A 178 15.45 25.83 -11.79
N PRO A 179 15.86 25.85 -13.08
CA PRO A 179 15.11 25.15 -14.13
C PRO A 179 15.00 23.65 -13.87
N CYS A 180 16.06 23.01 -13.35
CA CYS A 180 16.04 21.60 -12.98
C CYS A 180 15.07 21.33 -11.84
N HIS A 181 15.03 22.18 -10.80
CA HIS A 181 14.08 22.06 -9.70
C HIS A 181 12.62 22.20 -10.18
N ILE A 182 12.35 23.17 -11.06
CA ILE A 182 11.00 23.36 -11.64
C ILE A 182 10.60 22.15 -12.48
N ILE A 183 11.48 21.68 -13.37
CA ILE A 183 11.21 20.50 -14.20
C ILE A 183 10.99 19.27 -13.32
N SER A 184 11.83 19.06 -12.31
CA SER A 184 11.71 17.93 -11.37
C SER A 184 10.41 17.98 -10.58
N PHE A 185 10.02 19.18 -10.10
CA PHE A 185 8.73 19.40 -9.46
C PHE A 185 7.58 19.04 -10.41
N LEU A 186 7.61 19.52 -11.65
CA LEU A 186 6.59 19.23 -12.64
C LEU A 186 6.52 17.72 -12.94
N ILE A 187 7.65 17.04 -13.09
CA ILE A 187 7.71 15.58 -13.32
C ILE A 187 7.08 14.84 -12.13
N ALA A 188 7.53 15.13 -10.91
CA ALA A 188 7.04 14.48 -9.70
C ALA A 188 5.53 14.70 -9.51
N HIS A 189 5.03 15.92 -9.71
CA HIS A 189 3.63 16.26 -9.54
C HIS A 189 2.74 15.92 -10.76
N SER A 190 3.30 15.37 -11.84
CA SER A 190 2.55 15.00 -13.04
C SER A 190 2.66 13.51 -13.38
N PHE A 191 3.48 13.11 -14.35
CA PHE A 191 3.54 11.74 -14.84
C PHE A 191 4.44 10.85 -13.97
N GLY A 192 5.48 11.40 -13.33
CA GLY A 192 6.43 10.62 -12.53
C GLY A 192 5.74 9.87 -11.38
N ARG A 193 4.95 10.56 -10.57
CA ARG A 193 4.14 9.92 -9.52
C ARG A 193 3.13 8.92 -10.08
N ARG A 194 2.49 9.23 -11.21
CA ARG A 194 1.49 8.35 -11.83
C ARG A 194 2.11 7.08 -12.42
N MET A 195 3.35 7.13 -12.89
CA MET A 195 4.10 5.95 -13.30
C MET A 195 4.53 5.12 -12.10
N LEU A 196 4.91 5.78 -11.00
CA LEU A 196 5.32 5.07 -9.80
C LEU A 196 4.14 4.41 -9.08
N TYR A 197 2.98 5.07 -9.03
CA TYR A 197 1.72 4.61 -8.44
C TYR A 197 0.57 4.64 -9.46
N PRO A 198 0.56 3.73 -10.44
CA PRO A 198 -0.49 3.67 -11.46
C PRO A 198 -1.88 3.43 -10.87
N GLY A 199 -1.99 2.76 -9.71
CA GLY A 199 -3.27 2.58 -9.01
C GLY A 199 -3.95 3.91 -8.62
N SER A 200 -3.20 5.01 -8.51
CA SER A 200 -3.74 6.35 -8.26
C SER A 200 -4.34 7.02 -9.51
N VAL A 201 -4.28 6.37 -10.68
CA VAL A 201 -4.78 6.93 -11.95
C VAL A 201 -6.25 6.59 -12.13
N GLY A 202 -7.11 7.62 -12.19
CA GLY A 202 -8.56 7.46 -12.26
C GLY A 202 -9.07 6.58 -13.41
N LEU A 203 -8.39 6.55 -14.55
CA LEU A 203 -8.77 5.64 -15.65
C LEU A 203 -8.55 4.16 -15.29
N LEU A 204 -7.42 3.82 -14.66
CA LEU A 204 -7.13 2.47 -14.20
C LEU A 204 -8.11 2.06 -13.11
N GLN A 205 -8.37 2.94 -12.14
CA GLN A 205 -9.36 2.68 -11.08
C GLN A 205 -10.76 2.44 -11.63
N LYS A 206 -11.19 3.21 -12.64
CA LYS A 206 -12.47 2.96 -13.32
C LYS A 206 -12.52 1.59 -13.98
N ALA A 207 -11.42 1.15 -14.61
CA ALA A 207 -11.33 -0.17 -15.24
C ALA A 207 -11.35 -1.31 -14.20
N MET A 208 -10.70 -1.12 -13.05
CA MET A 208 -10.63 -2.11 -11.98
C MET A 208 -11.87 -2.13 -11.08
N ARG A 209 -12.73 -1.11 -11.13
CA ARG A 209 -13.88 -0.94 -10.23
C ARG A 209 -14.75 -2.19 -10.06
N PRO A 210 -15.14 -2.95 -11.11
CA PRO A 210 -15.94 -4.16 -10.92
C PRO A 210 -15.25 -5.22 -10.06
N MET A 211 -13.95 -5.40 -10.28
CA MET A 211 -13.10 -6.33 -9.52
C MET A 211 -12.96 -5.87 -8.06
N LEU A 212 -12.73 -4.57 -7.82
CA LEU A 212 -12.65 -4.02 -6.46
C LEU A 212 -13.97 -4.17 -5.70
N GLN A 213 -15.10 -3.89 -6.35
CA GLN A 213 -16.42 -4.07 -5.74
C GLN A 213 -16.71 -5.54 -5.41
N GLN A 214 -16.29 -6.46 -6.27
CA GLN A 214 -16.42 -7.89 -6.01
C GLN A 214 -15.53 -8.33 -4.83
N GLY A 215 -14.26 -7.88 -4.80
CA GLY A 215 -13.33 -8.18 -3.71
C GLY A 215 -13.81 -7.65 -2.36
N GLN A 216 -14.29 -6.40 -2.32
CA GLN A 216 -14.90 -5.83 -1.12
C GLN A 216 -16.14 -6.61 -0.67
N ALA A 217 -17.03 -6.96 -1.61
CA ALA A 217 -18.21 -7.75 -1.29
C ALA A 217 -17.83 -9.11 -0.71
N ARG A 218 -16.83 -9.79 -1.28
CA ARG A 218 -16.29 -11.05 -0.75
C ARG A 218 -15.80 -10.89 0.70
N LEU A 219 -15.00 -9.85 0.98
CA LEU A 219 -14.49 -9.57 2.33
C LEU A 219 -15.63 -9.34 3.33
N ILE A 220 -16.70 -8.67 2.95
CA ILE A 220 -17.84 -8.40 3.81
C ILE A 220 -18.73 -9.65 3.99
N GLU A 221 -19.09 -10.31 2.89
CA GLU A 221 -20.08 -11.39 2.84
C GLU A 221 -19.54 -12.73 3.36
N GLU A 222 -18.26 -13.04 3.09
CA GLU A 222 -17.60 -14.31 3.46
C GLU A 222 -16.80 -14.21 4.76
N PHE A 223 -16.28 -13.03 5.10
CA PHE A 223 -15.33 -12.85 6.21
C PHE A 223 -15.78 -11.84 7.28
N ASP A 224 -17.04 -11.37 7.25
CA ASP A 224 -17.58 -10.32 8.14
C ASP A 224 -16.70 -9.04 8.20
N GLY A 225 -16.09 -8.71 7.07
CA GLY A 225 -15.23 -7.55 6.91
C GLY A 225 -15.92 -6.24 7.27
N GLN A 226 -15.22 -5.39 8.01
CA GLN A 226 -15.67 -4.09 8.45
C GLN A 226 -14.92 -3.00 7.70
N ARG A 227 -15.59 -2.36 6.74
CA ARG A 227 -15.06 -1.18 6.06
C ARG A 227 -15.06 0.03 7.00
N ASN A 228 -13.97 0.79 7.01
CA ASN A 228 -13.85 2.00 7.83
C ASN A 228 -13.22 3.15 7.04
N LYS A 229 -13.66 4.38 7.34
CA LYS A 229 -13.01 5.62 6.89
C LYS A 229 -12.15 6.22 7.99
N LEU A 230 -10.85 6.33 7.75
CA LEU A 230 -9.90 6.96 8.66
C LEU A 230 -9.50 8.33 8.12
N VAL A 231 -9.32 9.34 8.98
CA VAL A 231 -8.87 10.68 8.58
C VAL A 231 -7.46 10.92 9.09
N ALA A 232 -6.50 10.99 8.16
CA ALA A 232 -5.09 11.22 8.43
C ALA A 232 -4.80 12.67 8.82
N CYS A 233 -3.60 12.94 9.33
CA CYS A 233 -3.22 14.28 9.82
C CYS A 233 -3.15 15.36 8.74
N ASP A 234 -3.02 14.97 7.47
CA ASP A 234 -3.05 15.86 6.30
C ASP A 234 -4.48 16.07 5.74
N GLY A 235 -5.49 15.51 6.40
CA GLY A 235 -6.89 15.59 6.01
C GLY A 235 -7.30 14.58 4.95
N ASN A 236 -6.39 13.70 4.48
CA ASN A 236 -6.77 12.63 3.57
C ASN A 236 -7.66 11.61 4.29
N GLU A 237 -8.66 11.13 3.58
CA GLU A 237 -9.56 10.07 4.00
C GLU A 237 -9.00 8.75 3.45
N ILE A 238 -8.76 7.77 4.33
CA ILE A 238 -8.16 6.49 4.00
C ILE A 238 -9.23 5.40 4.12
N ASP A 239 -9.43 4.66 3.03
CA ASP A 239 -10.36 3.53 2.93
C ASP A 239 -9.67 2.25 3.43
N THR A 240 -10.30 1.60 4.40
CA THR A 240 -9.74 0.43 5.07
C THR A 240 -10.78 -0.67 5.24
N MET A 241 -10.30 -1.90 5.36
CA MET A 241 -11.10 -3.09 5.66
C MET A 241 -10.45 -3.88 6.78
N PHE A 242 -11.21 -4.12 7.85
CA PHE A 242 -10.79 -4.91 8.98
C PHE A 242 -11.55 -6.24 9.04
N VAL A 243 -10.83 -7.34 9.17
CA VAL A 243 -11.40 -8.67 9.45
C VAL A 243 -10.89 -9.13 10.81
N ASP A 244 -11.81 -9.30 11.77
CA ASP A 244 -11.50 -9.73 13.13
C ASP A 244 -11.60 -11.26 13.25
N ARG A 245 -10.48 -11.91 13.50
CA ARG A 245 -10.39 -13.37 13.68
C ARG A 245 -10.16 -13.78 15.12
N ARG A 246 -10.19 -12.84 16.09
CA ARG A 246 -9.96 -13.17 17.53
C ARG A 246 -11.02 -14.11 18.11
N ARG A 247 -12.20 -14.19 17.48
CA ARG A 247 -13.30 -15.08 17.88
C ARG A 247 -13.23 -16.47 17.25
N ASP A 248 -12.36 -16.65 16.27
CA ASP A 248 -12.16 -17.95 15.62
C ASP A 248 -11.34 -18.86 16.54
N SER A 249 -11.43 -20.17 16.36
CA SER A 249 -10.75 -21.16 17.21
C SER A 249 -9.22 -21.17 17.08
N GLY A 250 -8.66 -20.45 16.11
CA GLY A 250 -7.21 -20.41 15.82
C GLY A 250 -6.45 -19.35 16.63
N GLN A 251 -5.22 -19.69 17.04
CA GLN A 251 -4.35 -18.76 17.78
C GLN A 251 -3.90 -17.54 16.95
N ASN A 252 -3.79 -17.70 15.62
CA ASN A 252 -3.34 -16.64 14.70
C ASN A 252 -4.25 -15.41 14.71
N GLY A 253 -5.53 -15.56 15.08
CA GLY A 253 -6.49 -14.46 15.12
C GLY A 253 -6.13 -13.36 16.13
N GLN A 254 -5.29 -13.66 17.13
CA GLN A 254 -4.80 -12.66 18.10
C GLN A 254 -3.76 -11.71 17.51
N THR A 255 -3.08 -12.12 16.45
CA THR A 255 -2.14 -11.27 15.72
C THR A 255 -2.86 -10.52 14.62
N LEU A 256 -2.68 -9.20 14.58
CA LEU A 256 -3.14 -8.35 13.49
C LEU A 256 -2.07 -8.23 12.42
N VAL A 257 -2.40 -8.56 11.18
CA VAL A 257 -1.56 -8.25 10.02
C VAL A 257 -2.07 -7.00 9.34
N ILE A 258 -1.25 -5.93 9.33
CA ILE A 258 -1.52 -4.71 8.56
C ILE A 258 -0.88 -4.86 7.19
N CYS A 259 -1.68 -4.76 6.13
CA CYS A 259 -1.24 -5.04 4.76
C CYS A 259 -0.96 -3.74 3.98
N CYS A 260 0.28 -3.55 3.53
CA CYS A 260 0.72 -2.46 2.67
C CYS A 260 0.84 -2.95 1.22
N GLU A 261 -0.05 -2.47 0.36
CA GLU A 261 -0.17 -2.91 -1.03
C GLU A 261 0.97 -2.43 -1.96
N GLY A 262 0.98 -3.01 -3.16
CA GLY A 262 1.86 -2.61 -4.25
C GLY A 262 1.36 -1.37 -5.00
N ASN A 263 2.11 -0.93 -6.01
CA ASN A 263 1.85 0.33 -6.72
C ASN A 263 0.59 0.36 -7.61
N ALA A 264 0.01 -0.81 -7.88
CA ALA A 264 -1.30 -1.01 -8.50
C ALA A 264 -2.16 -1.95 -7.64
N GLY A 265 -1.76 -2.20 -6.38
CA GLY A 265 -2.46 -3.05 -5.44
C GLY A 265 -3.56 -2.29 -4.72
N PHE A 266 -4.61 -3.03 -4.36
CA PHE A 266 -5.77 -2.54 -3.62
C PHE A 266 -6.12 -3.59 -2.58
N TYR A 267 -6.49 -3.20 -1.36
CA TYR A 267 -6.75 -4.18 -0.30
C TYR A 267 -7.86 -5.18 -0.69
N GLU A 268 -8.79 -4.76 -1.55
CA GLU A 268 -9.94 -5.56 -1.98
C GLU A 268 -9.53 -6.85 -2.70
N VAL A 269 -8.38 -6.85 -3.38
CA VAL A 269 -7.91 -7.96 -4.23
C VAL A 269 -6.41 -8.25 -4.12
N GLY A 270 -5.73 -7.57 -3.19
CA GLY A 270 -4.27 -7.59 -3.08
C GLY A 270 -3.74 -8.55 -2.02
N CYS A 271 -2.65 -8.12 -1.39
CA CYS A 271 -1.86 -8.91 -0.44
C CYS A 271 -2.61 -9.22 0.87
N MET A 272 -3.73 -8.56 1.16
CA MET A 272 -4.60 -8.85 2.32
C MET A 272 -5.09 -10.30 2.37
N ASN A 273 -5.29 -10.95 1.22
CA ASN A 273 -5.81 -12.32 1.16
C ASN A 273 -4.85 -13.35 1.78
N THR A 274 -3.54 -13.16 1.62
CA THR A 274 -2.52 -14.11 2.10
C THR A 274 -2.58 -14.35 3.62
N PRO A 275 -2.48 -13.32 4.49
CA PRO A 275 -2.62 -13.52 5.93
C PRO A 275 -4.05 -13.89 6.34
N LEU A 276 -5.06 -13.48 5.57
CA LEU A 276 -6.45 -13.82 5.86
C LEU A 276 -6.70 -15.34 5.70
N GLU A 277 -6.15 -15.95 4.64
CA GLU A 277 -6.14 -17.39 4.44
C GLU A 277 -5.28 -18.12 5.49
N GLY A 278 -4.24 -17.45 6.01
CA GLY A 278 -3.43 -17.92 7.14
C GLY A 278 -4.13 -17.85 8.52
N GLY A 279 -5.38 -17.38 8.58
CA GLY A 279 -6.19 -17.33 9.80
C GLY A 279 -5.87 -16.16 10.74
N TYR A 280 -5.15 -15.14 10.27
CA TYR A 280 -4.84 -13.94 11.05
C TYR A 280 -6.01 -12.95 11.05
N SER A 281 -6.07 -12.09 12.07
CA SER A 281 -6.83 -10.84 11.94
C SER A 281 -6.10 -9.95 10.94
N VAL A 282 -6.82 -9.25 10.05
CA VAL A 282 -6.18 -8.48 8.97
C VAL A 282 -6.78 -7.10 8.84
N LEU A 283 -5.93 -6.09 8.69
CA LEU A 283 -6.30 -4.72 8.35
C LEU A 283 -5.67 -4.34 7.01
N GLY A 284 -6.48 -4.31 5.97
CA GLY A 284 -6.12 -3.82 4.65
C GLY A 284 -6.48 -2.34 4.51
N TRP A 285 -5.69 -1.60 3.75
CA TRP A 285 -5.94 -0.18 3.49
C TRP A 285 -5.46 0.21 2.09
N ASN A 286 -6.10 1.23 1.51
CA ASN A 286 -5.74 1.76 0.19
C ASN A 286 -4.86 3.00 0.34
N HIS A 287 -3.76 3.06 -0.43
CA HIS A 287 -2.87 4.22 -0.54
C HIS A 287 -3.64 5.53 -0.78
N PRO A 288 -3.13 6.71 -0.37
CA PRO A 288 -3.74 7.98 -0.74
C PRO A 288 -3.96 8.10 -2.26
N GLY A 289 -5.20 8.38 -2.65
CA GLY A 289 -5.64 8.46 -4.05
C GLY A 289 -6.00 7.12 -4.70
N PHE A 290 -6.03 6.01 -3.97
CA PHE A 290 -6.46 4.69 -4.47
C PHE A 290 -7.86 4.35 -3.98
N GLY A 291 -8.72 3.84 -4.87
CA GLY A 291 -10.03 3.31 -4.50
C GLY A 291 -10.88 4.40 -3.83
N GLY A 292 -11.34 4.14 -2.61
CA GLY A 292 -12.04 5.15 -1.80
C GLY A 292 -11.13 6.23 -1.22
N SER A 293 -9.82 6.00 -1.09
CA SER A 293 -8.91 6.92 -0.42
C SER A 293 -8.71 8.22 -1.20
N THR A 294 -8.71 9.36 -0.51
CA THR A 294 -8.44 10.68 -1.10
C THR A 294 -6.94 11.01 -1.07
N GLY A 295 -6.55 12.12 -1.69
CA GLY A 295 -5.15 12.56 -1.73
C GLY A 295 -4.34 11.97 -2.88
N VAL A 296 -3.02 11.93 -2.70
CA VAL A 296 -2.05 11.44 -3.69
C VAL A 296 -0.87 10.74 -3.00
N PRO A 297 -0.25 9.72 -3.61
CA PRO A 297 0.73 8.85 -2.94
C PRO A 297 2.14 9.44 -2.99
N PHE A 298 2.35 10.59 -2.34
CA PHE A 298 3.71 11.04 -2.02
C PHE A 298 4.21 10.35 -0.75
N PRO A 299 5.54 10.20 -0.57
CA PRO A 299 6.11 9.55 0.61
C PRO A 299 5.51 10.04 1.94
N GLN A 300 5.32 11.35 2.09
CA GLN A 300 4.76 11.93 3.31
C GLN A 300 3.28 11.57 3.52
N ASN A 301 2.49 11.50 2.44
CA ASN A 301 1.08 11.10 2.52
C ASN A 301 0.96 9.61 2.87
N GLU A 302 1.82 8.76 2.31
CA GLU A 302 1.93 7.34 2.68
C GLU A 302 2.20 7.15 4.18
N ALA A 303 3.17 7.89 4.72
CA ALA A 303 3.49 7.88 6.15
C ALA A 303 2.30 8.34 7.01
N ASN A 304 1.65 9.45 6.65
CA ASN A 304 0.48 9.96 7.37
C ASN A 304 -0.70 8.98 7.34
N ALA A 305 -0.90 8.28 6.21
CA ALA A 305 -1.94 7.26 6.08
C ALA A 305 -1.65 6.05 6.96
N MET A 306 -0.40 5.57 6.95
CA MET A 306 0.02 4.44 7.80
C MET A 306 -0.05 4.77 9.29
N ASP A 307 0.29 6.00 9.66
CA ASP A 307 0.17 6.49 11.04
C ASP A 307 -1.25 6.34 11.59
N VAL A 308 -2.24 6.84 10.83
CA VAL A 308 -3.65 6.77 11.27
C VAL A 308 -4.18 5.33 11.25
N VAL A 309 -3.68 4.47 10.34
CA VAL A 309 -4.01 3.02 10.30
C VAL A 309 -3.51 2.31 11.55
N ILE A 310 -2.27 2.57 11.99
CA ILE A 310 -1.71 1.99 13.22
C ILE A 310 -2.45 2.52 14.45
N GLN A 311 -2.72 3.83 14.51
CA GLN A 311 -3.46 4.43 15.61
C GLN A 311 -4.89 3.88 15.72
N PHE A 312 -5.54 3.64 14.59
CA PHE A 312 -6.84 2.97 14.56
C PHE A 312 -6.76 1.55 15.11
N ALA A 313 -5.74 0.79 14.72
CA ALA A 313 -5.52 -0.57 15.21
C ALA A 313 -5.34 -0.64 16.74
N ILE A 314 -4.57 0.28 17.32
CA ILE A 314 -4.28 0.25 18.75
C ILE A 314 -5.38 0.88 19.61
N HIS A 315 -6.01 1.96 19.15
CA HIS A 315 -6.95 2.74 19.96
C HIS A 315 -8.41 2.37 19.77
N GLU A 316 -8.81 1.90 18.58
CA GLU A 316 -10.20 1.51 18.30
C GLU A 316 -10.36 -0.01 18.17
N LEU A 317 -9.42 -0.72 17.53
CA LEU A 317 -9.51 -2.17 17.38
C LEU A 317 -8.95 -2.96 18.59
N GLY A 318 -8.15 -2.30 19.43
CA GLY A 318 -7.65 -2.83 20.70
C GLY A 318 -6.51 -3.84 20.57
N PHE A 319 -5.72 -3.78 19.49
CA PHE A 319 -4.47 -4.58 19.38
C PHE A 319 -3.31 -3.87 20.06
N GLN A 320 -2.37 -4.61 20.62
CA GLN A 320 -1.10 -4.04 21.10
C GLN A 320 -0.09 -4.02 19.96
N LEU A 321 0.87 -3.10 19.98
CA LEU A 321 1.96 -3.07 19.00
C LEU A 321 2.70 -4.41 18.92
N SER A 322 2.92 -5.06 20.06
CA SER A 322 3.56 -6.38 20.16
C SER A 322 2.78 -7.52 19.51
N ASP A 323 1.52 -7.30 19.15
CA ASP A 323 0.61 -8.26 18.50
C ASP A 323 0.33 -7.87 17.04
N ILE A 324 1.07 -6.89 16.48
CA ILE A 324 0.92 -6.40 15.11
C ILE A 324 2.11 -6.86 14.25
N VAL A 325 1.81 -7.48 13.12
CA VAL A 325 2.77 -7.71 12.03
C VAL A 325 2.44 -6.79 10.87
N VAL A 326 3.46 -6.12 10.32
CA VAL A 326 3.27 -5.35 9.09
C VAL A 326 3.73 -6.20 7.91
N TYR A 327 2.81 -6.47 6.99
CA TYR A 327 3.08 -7.21 5.76
C TYR A 327 3.03 -6.26 4.58
N ALA A 328 4.06 -6.28 3.74
CA ALA A 328 4.09 -5.44 2.55
C ALA A 328 4.49 -6.20 1.29
N TRP A 329 3.89 -5.78 0.18
CA TRP A 329 4.27 -6.22 -1.15
C TRP A 329 4.89 -5.08 -1.95
N SER A 330 6.03 -5.32 -2.57
CA SER A 330 6.66 -4.40 -3.52
C SER A 330 6.93 -3.01 -2.93
N ILE A 331 6.41 -1.94 -3.55
CA ILE A 331 6.55 -0.56 -3.11
C ILE A 331 5.99 -0.30 -1.72
N GLY A 332 5.00 -1.09 -1.27
CA GLY A 332 4.45 -1.02 0.08
C GLY A 332 5.50 -1.23 1.17
N GLY A 333 6.66 -1.83 0.82
CA GLY A 333 7.79 -1.98 1.72
C GLY A 333 8.34 -0.64 2.24
N PHE A 334 8.17 0.45 1.50
CA PHE A 334 8.47 1.80 2.01
C PHE A 334 7.59 2.13 3.21
N THR A 335 6.28 1.99 3.04
CA THR A 335 5.31 2.32 4.09
C THR A 335 5.44 1.39 5.29
N ALA A 336 5.74 0.11 5.06
CA ALA A 336 5.98 -0.85 6.14
C ALA A 336 7.29 -0.63 6.89
N SER A 337 8.39 -0.33 6.19
CA SER A 337 9.67 -0.02 6.85
C SER A 337 9.59 1.30 7.63
N TRP A 338 8.85 2.29 7.14
CA TRP A 338 8.52 3.50 7.91
C TRP A 338 7.71 3.17 9.18
N ALA A 339 6.74 2.27 9.09
CA ALA A 339 5.89 1.89 10.23
C ALA A 339 6.73 1.31 11.37
N VAL A 340 7.55 0.29 11.08
CA VAL A 340 8.37 -0.37 12.12
C VAL A 340 9.53 0.49 12.61
N MET A 341 10.00 1.46 11.80
CA MET A 341 10.93 2.49 12.26
C MET A 341 10.28 3.44 13.27
N SER A 342 9.02 3.81 13.06
CA SER A 342 8.31 4.81 13.86
C SER A 342 7.61 4.21 15.09
N TYR A 343 7.24 2.93 15.00
CA TYR A 343 6.61 2.13 16.04
C TYR A 343 7.48 0.88 16.31
N PRO A 344 8.63 1.04 16.97
CA PRO A 344 9.62 -0.04 17.13
C PRO A 344 9.12 -1.22 17.96
N GLU A 345 8.03 -1.08 18.72
CA GLU A 345 7.36 -2.13 19.48
C GLU A 345 6.51 -3.07 18.62
N ILE A 346 6.33 -2.77 17.33
CA ILE A 346 5.66 -3.67 16.38
C ILE A 346 6.31 -5.05 16.40
N GLN A 347 5.49 -6.11 16.40
CA GLN A 347 5.92 -7.50 16.58
C GLN A 347 6.97 -7.95 15.55
N ALA A 348 6.72 -7.65 14.27
CA ALA A 348 7.57 -8.05 13.15
C ALA A 348 7.18 -7.35 11.84
N VAL A 349 8.06 -7.44 10.83
CA VAL A 349 7.77 -7.02 9.45
C VAL A 349 8.07 -8.14 8.46
N VAL A 350 7.18 -8.34 7.49
CA VAL A 350 7.33 -9.26 6.35
C VAL A 350 7.31 -8.44 5.07
N LEU A 351 8.38 -8.51 4.29
CA LEU A 351 8.53 -7.78 3.03
C LEU A 351 8.61 -8.77 1.86
N ASP A 352 7.53 -8.89 1.08
CA ASP A 352 7.46 -9.70 -0.13
C ASP A 352 7.76 -8.86 -1.38
N ALA A 353 8.69 -9.35 -2.19
CA ALA A 353 9.06 -8.72 -3.47
C ALA A 353 9.42 -7.24 -3.36
N SER A 354 10.04 -6.83 -2.23
CA SER A 354 10.42 -5.45 -1.99
C SER A 354 11.88 -5.15 -2.34
N PHE A 355 12.28 -3.89 -2.20
CA PHE A 355 13.57 -3.37 -2.63
C PHE A 355 14.23 -2.51 -1.54
N ASP A 356 15.52 -2.20 -1.71
CA ASP A 356 16.28 -1.37 -0.77
C ASP A 356 16.11 0.14 -1.02
N ASP A 357 16.11 0.54 -2.28
CA ASP A 357 16.05 1.94 -2.74
C ASP A 357 15.35 2.01 -4.11
N LEU A 358 14.49 3.03 -4.31
CA LEU A 358 13.81 3.25 -5.58
C LEU A 358 14.74 3.71 -6.71
N LEU A 359 15.81 4.46 -6.41
CA LEU A 359 16.60 5.13 -7.45
C LEU A 359 17.14 4.16 -8.53
N PRO A 360 17.73 3.00 -8.19
CA PRO A 360 18.19 2.03 -9.19
C PRO A 360 17.06 1.52 -10.11
N LEU A 361 15.86 1.32 -9.57
CA LEU A 361 14.70 0.88 -10.33
C LEU A 361 14.18 1.98 -11.26
N ALA A 362 14.16 3.23 -10.79
CA ALA A 362 13.79 4.36 -11.61
C ALA A 362 14.78 4.57 -12.78
N LEU A 363 16.08 4.41 -12.53
CA LEU A 363 17.11 4.53 -13.56
C LEU A 363 17.04 3.40 -14.60
N LYS A 364 16.61 2.19 -14.23
CA LYS A 364 16.36 1.09 -15.19
C LYS A 364 15.28 1.46 -16.22
N VAL A 365 14.22 2.13 -15.79
CA VAL A 365 13.04 2.41 -16.62
C VAL A 365 13.20 3.67 -17.46
N MET A 366 13.93 4.67 -16.95
CA MET A 366 14.06 5.97 -17.59
C MET A 366 15.25 6.00 -18.58
N PRO A 367 15.19 6.86 -19.62
CA PRO A 367 16.31 7.00 -20.55
C PRO A 367 17.60 7.44 -19.84
N ASP A 368 18.75 6.86 -20.22
CA ASP A 368 20.06 7.18 -19.63
C ASP A 368 20.42 8.67 -19.70
N SER A 369 19.99 9.36 -20.77
CA SER A 369 20.19 10.80 -20.94
C SER A 369 19.51 11.65 -19.86
N TRP A 370 18.53 11.09 -19.14
CA TRP A 370 17.80 11.78 -18.07
C TRP A 370 18.33 11.44 -16.68
N ARG A 371 19.38 10.62 -16.56
CA ARG A 371 19.89 10.12 -15.28
C ARG A 371 20.07 11.20 -14.18
N PRO A 372 20.70 12.37 -14.44
CA PRO A 372 20.84 13.41 -13.41
C PRO A 372 19.49 13.99 -12.95
N LEU A 373 18.54 14.15 -13.89
CA LEU A 373 17.20 14.67 -13.62
C LEU A 373 16.37 13.66 -12.82
N VAL A 374 16.42 12.38 -13.19
CA VAL A 374 15.75 11.29 -12.48
C VAL A 374 16.31 11.18 -11.07
N GLN A 375 17.63 11.19 -10.91
CA GLN A 375 18.27 11.15 -9.60
C GLN A 375 17.82 12.32 -8.72
N HIS A 376 17.83 13.55 -9.25
CA HIS A 376 17.36 14.71 -8.50
C HIS A 376 15.87 14.60 -8.14
N THR A 377 15.02 14.23 -9.11
CA THR A 377 13.57 14.12 -8.90
C THR A 377 13.23 13.06 -7.84
N VAL A 378 13.82 11.86 -7.95
CA VAL A 378 13.61 10.77 -6.99
C VAL A 378 14.07 11.18 -5.60
N ARG A 379 15.30 11.68 -5.46
CA ARG A 379 15.84 12.05 -4.14
C ARG A 379 15.11 13.20 -3.47
N GLN A 380 14.57 14.15 -4.24
CA GLN A 380 13.87 15.30 -3.67
C GLN A 380 12.38 15.03 -3.37
N TYR A 381 11.68 14.28 -4.23
CA TYR A 381 10.22 14.18 -4.16
C TYR A 381 9.71 12.76 -3.88
N MET A 382 10.47 11.72 -4.25
CA MET A 382 10.06 10.31 -4.18
C MET A 382 11.14 9.44 -3.53
N ASN A 383 11.76 9.90 -2.44
CA ASN A 383 12.88 9.18 -1.82
C ASN A 383 12.38 7.96 -1.02
N LEU A 384 12.12 6.85 -1.73
CA LEU A 384 11.72 5.60 -1.11
C LEU A 384 12.97 4.76 -0.80
N ASN A 385 13.53 4.97 0.39
CA ASN A 385 14.71 4.26 0.88
C ASN A 385 14.33 3.33 2.03
N ASN A 386 13.83 2.14 1.66
CA ASN A 386 13.33 1.15 2.61
C ASN A 386 14.46 0.63 3.51
N ALA A 387 15.67 0.50 2.98
CA ALA A 387 16.81 0.06 3.77
C ALA A 387 17.10 1.03 4.92
N GLU A 388 17.21 2.32 4.65
CA GLU A 388 17.50 3.32 5.70
C GLU A 388 16.46 3.32 6.84
N GLN A 389 15.20 3.06 6.51
CA GLN A 389 14.13 2.94 7.50
C GLN A 389 14.22 1.61 8.26
N LEU A 390 14.35 0.50 7.54
CA LEU A 390 14.39 -0.85 8.11
C LEU A 390 15.59 -1.08 9.04
N LEU A 391 16.74 -0.45 8.76
CA LEU A 391 17.94 -0.54 9.62
C LEU A 391 17.70 0.00 11.04
N LYS A 392 16.70 0.86 11.24
CA LYS A 392 16.38 1.43 12.56
C LYS A 392 15.48 0.52 13.39
N TYR A 393 14.87 -0.47 12.76
CA TYR A 393 14.01 -1.42 13.45
C TYR A 393 14.83 -2.57 14.06
N GLN A 394 14.63 -2.79 15.36
CA GLN A 394 15.34 -3.81 16.14
C GLN A 394 14.64 -5.17 16.12
N GLY A 395 13.36 -5.21 15.73
CA GLY A 395 12.58 -6.43 15.78
C GLY A 395 12.82 -7.41 14.62
N PRO A 396 12.05 -8.50 14.59
CA PRO A 396 12.14 -9.56 13.57
C PRO A 396 11.76 -9.10 12.16
N VAL A 397 12.55 -9.51 11.17
CA VAL A 397 12.35 -9.18 9.74
C VAL A 397 12.37 -10.46 8.91
N LEU A 398 11.38 -10.62 8.03
CA LEU A 398 11.39 -11.64 6.99
C LEU A 398 11.33 -10.97 5.62
N LEU A 399 12.29 -11.31 4.76
CA LEU A 399 12.30 -10.92 3.36
C LEU A 399 11.87 -12.13 2.52
N ILE A 400 10.90 -11.95 1.64
CA ILE A 400 10.51 -12.97 0.65
C ILE A 400 11.02 -12.47 -0.70
N ARG A 401 12.06 -13.15 -1.21
CA ARG A 401 12.68 -12.84 -2.48
C ARG A 401 12.08 -13.73 -3.57
N ARG A 402 11.41 -13.08 -4.51
CA ARG A 402 10.92 -13.74 -5.73
C ARG A 402 12.07 -13.92 -6.71
N THR A 403 12.42 -15.16 -7.05
CA THR A 403 13.64 -15.42 -7.84
C THR A 403 13.46 -15.16 -9.33
N ARG A 404 12.23 -15.07 -9.85
CA ARG A 404 11.93 -14.74 -11.25
C ARG A 404 11.28 -13.35 -11.40
N ASP A 405 11.64 -12.42 -10.52
CA ASP A 405 11.02 -11.11 -10.44
C ASP A 405 11.48 -10.16 -11.56
N GLU A 406 10.54 -9.70 -12.37
CA GLU A 406 10.78 -8.82 -13.51
C GLU A 406 10.74 -7.31 -13.16
N ILE A 407 10.18 -6.97 -11.99
CA ILE A 407 9.88 -5.58 -11.59
C ILE A 407 10.97 -5.02 -10.68
N ILE A 408 11.37 -5.74 -9.64
CA ILE A 408 12.38 -5.29 -8.67
C ILE A 408 13.81 -5.75 -9.01
N THR A 409 14.06 -6.14 -10.25
CA THR A 409 15.39 -6.41 -10.82
C THR A 409 15.91 -5.21 -11.60
N THR A 410 17.23 -5.02 -11.72
CA THR A 410 17.82 -3.90 -12.53
C THR A 410 18.30 -4.29 -13.91
N ALA A 411 18.44 -5.57 -14.24
CA ALA A 411 18.83 -6.04 -15.58
C ALA A 411 17.68 -6.78 -16.28
N GLY A 412 17.05 -7.74 -15.58
CA GLY A 412 15.92 -8.53 -16.07
C GLY A 412 15.61 -9.71 -15.13
N PRO A 413 14.54 -10.47 -15.39
CA PRO A 413 14.12 -11.58 -14.52
C PRO A 413 15.09 -12.77 -14.49
N GLU A 414 15.90 -12.94 -15.55
CA GLU A 414 16.93 -13.99 -15.63
C GLU A 414 18.16 -13.69 -14.77
N ASP A 415 18.36 -12.42 -14.39
CA ASP A 415 19.46 -11.99 -13.54
C ASP A 415 18.98 -11.82 -12.10
N VAL A 416 18.93 -12.95 -11.38
CA VAL A 416 18.55 -13.01 -9.97
C VAL A 416 19.44 -12.13 -9.08
N MET A 417 20.69 -11.89 -9.47
CA MET A 417 21.63 -11.06 -8.72
C MET A 417 21.25 -9.58 -8.78
N SER A 418 20.58 -9.15 -9.85
CA SER A 418 20.06 -7.79 -10.01
C SER A 418 18.83 -7.48 -9.15
N ASN A 419 18.25 -8.47 -8.46
CA ASN A 419 17.11 -8.30 -7.58
C ASN A 419 17.45 -7.35 -6.42
N ARG A 420 16.66 -6.29 -6.23
CA ARG A 420 16.92 -5.27 -5.20
C ARG A 420 16.68 -5.78 -3.77
N GLY A 421 15.93 -6.86 -3.59
CA GLY A 421 15.82 -7.57 -2.31
C GLY A 421 17.17 -8.08 -1.81
N ASN A 422 18.08 -8.47 -2.71
CA ASN A 422 19.45 -8.86 -2.37
C ASN A 422 20.20 -7.74 -1.64
N ASN A 423 20.08 -6.51 -2.15
CA ASN A 423 20.73 -5.33 -1.58
C ASN A 423 20.11 -4.96 -0.22
N LEU A 424 18.80 -5.17 -0.07
CA LEU A 424 18.10 -4.94 1.20
C LEU A 424 18.61 -5.89 2.28
N LEU A 425 18.71 -7.20 1.98
CA LEU A 425 19.27 -8.19 2.89
C LEU A 425 20.71 -7.86 3.27
N LEU A 426 21.57 -7.59 2.28
CA LEU A 426 22.98 -7.32 2.53
C LEU A 426 23.15 -6.11 3.45
N LYS A 427 22.45 -4.99 3.18
CA LYS A 427 22.48 -3.80 4.05
C LYS A 427 22.00 -4.13 5.46
N LEU A 428 20.92 -4.90 5.60
CA LEU A 428 20.36 -5.30 6.90
C LEU A 428 21.36 -6.14 7.71
N LEU A 429 21.95 -7.17 7.09
CA LEU A 429 22.91 -8.03 7.76
C LEU A 429 24.21 -7.31 8.07
N GLN A 430 24.70 -6.45 7.16
CA GLN A 430 25.90 -5.64 7.39
C GLN A 430 25.72 -4.69 8.58
N PHE A 431 24.52 -4.13 8.76
CA PHE A 431 24.20 -3.32 9.92
C PHE A 431 24.04 -4.17 11.18
N ARG A 432 23.28 -5.26 11.14
CA ARG A 432 22.98 -6.07 12.33
C ARG A 432 24.18 -6.87 12.83
N TYR A 433 25.03 -7.35 11.93
CA TYR A 433 26.12 -8.29 12.21
C TYR A 433 27.42 -7.87 11.49
N PRO A 434 27.97 -6.68 11.76
CA PRO A 434 29.10 -6.12 11.00
C PRO A 434 30.36 -6.98 11.05
N LYS A 435 30.58 -7.72 12.14
CA LYS A 435 31.77 -8.57 12.32
C LYS A 435 31.64 -9.95 11.66
N ILE A 436 30.41 -10.40 11.37
CA ILE A 436 30.12 -11.57 10.53
C ILE A 436 30.18 -11.18 9.05
N MET A 437 29.58 -10.04 8.69
CA MET A 437 29.45 -9.56 7.31
C MET A 437 30.69 -8.80 6.82
N THR A 438 31.87 -9.38 7.06
CA THR A 438 33.13 -8.94 6.43
C THR A 438 33.18 -9.36 4.95
N ASP A 439 34.25 -9.01 4.22
CA ASP A 439 34.38 -9.31 2.79
C ASP A 439 34.15 -10.79 2.45
N GLU A 440 34.60 -11.70 3.31
CA GLU A 440 34.42 -13.15 3.13
C GLU A 440 32.98 -13.59 3.39
N GLY A 441 32.34 -13.11 4.46
CA GLY A 441 30.93 -13.38 4.72
C GLY A 441 30.02 -12.82 3.63
N LEU A 442 30.33 -11.61 3.14
CA LEU A 442 29.64 -11.00 2.02
C LEU A 442 29.80 -11.80 0.73
N ARG A 443 30.97 -12.37 0.46
CA ARG A 443 31.20 -13.20 -0.73
C ARG A 443 30.38 -14.48 -0.66
N ALA A 444 30.38 -15.17 0.48
CA ALA A 444 29.57 -16.37 0.68
C ALA A 444 28.07 -16.08 0.51
N VAL A 445 27.56 -14.99 1.12
CA VAL A 445 26.15 -14.60 0.96
C VAL A 445 25.84 -14.20 -0.49
N ARG A 446 26.74 -13.53 -1.21
CA ARG A 446 26.54 -13.20 -2.63
C ARG A 446 26.51 -14.43 -3.53
N GLU A 447 27.33 -15.44 -3.24
CA GLU A 447 27.28 -16.74 -3.91
C GLU A 447 25.92 -17.40 -3.71
N TRP A 448 25.42 -17.42 -2.47
CA TRP A 448 24.08 -17.92 -2.15
C TRP A 448 22.96 -17.12 -2.83
N LEU A 449 23.07 -15.79 -2.90
CA LEU A 449 22.11 -14.93 -3.60
C LEU A 449 22.10 -15.19 -5.12
N GLY A 450 23.15 -15.78 -5.67
CA GLY A 450 23.23 -16.23 -7.06
C GLY A 450 22.41 -17.49 -7.33
N ALA A 451 21.98 -18.22 -6.30
CA ALA A 451 21.11 -19.38 -6.45
C ALA A 451 19.71 -18.95 -6.89
N SER A 452 19.24 -19.56 -7.99
CA SER A 452 17.94 -19.26 -8.62
C SER A 452 16.83 -20.22 -8.17
N ASN A 453 17.21 -21.39 -7.65
CA ASN A 453 16.31 -22.46 -7.20
C ASN A 453 16.77 -23.09 -5.88
N HIS A 454 15.93 -23.94 -5.30
CA HIS A 454 16.19 -24.58 -4.01
C HIS A 454 17.41 -25.52 -4.00
N LEU A 455 17.69 -26.18 -5.14
CA LEU A 455 18.81 -27.12 -5.25
C LEU A 455 20.15 -26.38 -5.21
N GLU A 456 20.27 -25.27 -5.94
CA GLU A 456 21.45 -24.41 -5.92
C GLU A 456 21.67 -23.79 -4.53
N ASP A 457 20.61 -23.28 -3.90
CA ASP A 457 20.63 -22.78 -2.51
C ASP A 457 21.20 -23.84 -1.56
N ALA A 458 20.62 -25.04 -1.58
CA ALA A 458 21.05 -26.16 -0.74
C ALA A 458 22.50 -26.60 -1.05
N SER A 459 22.93 -26.55 -2.31
CA SER A 459 24.29 -26.87 -2.71
C SER A 459 25.31 -25.88 -2.15
N VAL A 460 25.04 -24.57 -2.24
CA VAL A 460 25.92 -23.56 -1.65
C VAL A 460 25.95 -23.74 -0.13
N TYR A 461 24.79 -23.91 0.50
CA TYR A 461 24.72 -24.09 1.95
C TYR A 461 25.49 -25.32 2.45
N SER A 462 25.39 -26.44 1.75
CA SER A 462 26.12 -27.67 2.07
C SER A 462 27.61 -27.55 1.77
N GLY A 463 27.99 -26.82 0.71
CA GLY A 463 29.39 -26.61 0.33
C GLY A 463 30.21 -25.82 1.34
N TYR A 464 29.55 -24.97 2.14
CA TYR A 464 30.18 -24.26 3.27
C TYR A 464 30.05 -25.01 4.61
N GLU A 465 29.51 -26.23 4.60
CA GLU A 465 29.34 -27.10 5.78
C GLU A 465 28.64 -26.36 6.93
N VAL A 466 27.57 -25.62 6.62
CA VAL A 466 26.88 -24.80 7.63
C VAL A 466 26.17 -25.69 8.64
N ASP A 467 26.58 -25.57 9.91
CA ASP A 467 25.95 -26.24 11.04
C ASP A 467 24.94 -25.29 11.72
N ASP A 468 23.65 -25.54 11.51
CA ASP A 468 22.54 -24.77 12.10
C ASP A 468 22.59 -24.77 13.65
N ASP A 469 22.89 -25.90 14.28
CA ASP A 469 22.86 -26.04 15.74
C ASP A 469 24.03 -25.27 16.37
N TRP A 470 25.22 -25.37 15.76
CA TRP A 470 26.37 -24.56 16.14
C TRP A 470 26.09 -23.07 15.97
N CYS A 471 25.51 -22.66 14.84
CA CYS A 471 25.16 -21.27 14.56
C CYS A 471 24.17 -20.71 15.61
N VAL A 472 23.12 -21.46 15.95
CA VAL A 472 22.15 -21.09 17.01
C VAL A 472 22.85 -21.00 18.37
N SER A 473 23.71 -21.96 18.70
CA SER A 473 24.45 -21.96 19.97
C SER A 473 25.33 -20.73 20.12
N VAL A 474 26.07 -20.35 19.07
CA VAL A 474 26.92 -19.14 19.07
C VAL A 474 26.05 -17.90 19.23
N LEU A 475 24.98 -17.74 18.46
CA LEU A 475 24.14 -16.56 18.56
C LEU A 475 23.48 -16.44 19.94
N ARG A 476 23.05 -17.54 20.55
CA ARG A 476 22.47 -17.56 21.91
C ARG A 476 23.47 -17.18 22.99
N SER A 477 24.74 -17.58 22.86
CA SER A 477 25.76 -17.17 23.84
C SER A 477 25.95 -15.65 23.85
N TYR A 478 25.83 -14.99 22.69
CA TYR A 478 25.89 -13.53 22.60
C TYR A 478 24.61 -12.83 23.07
N GLN A 479 23.44 -13.47 22.97
CA GLN A 479 22.16 -12.91 23.46
C GLN A 479 22.03 -12.96 24.99
N ALA A 480 22.70 -13.91 25.65
CA ALA A 480 22.61 -14.13 27.09
C ALA A 480 23.19 -12.96 27.92
N ASP A 481 24.11 -12.19 27.34
CA ASP A 481 24.62 -10.93 27.89
C ASP A 481 23.59 -9.82 27.60
N ARG A 482 22.64 -9.59 28.52
CA ARG A 482 21.37 -8.87 28.30
C ARG A 482 21.51 -7.44 27.71
N ASP A 483 20.48 -7.05 26.94
CA ASP A 483 20.22 -5.75 26.28
C ASP A 483 20.98 -5.45 24.98
N VAL A 484 21.34 -6.46 24.19
CA VAL A 484 22.02 -6.23 22.90
C VAL A 484 21.04 -5.84 21.79
N VAL A 485 20.80 -4.53 21.66
CA VAL A 485 20.29 -3.95 20.42
C VAL A 485 21.32 -4.13 19.29
N PHE A 486 20.86 -4.26 18.06
CA PHE A 486 21.75 -4.23 16.90
C PHE A 486 22.49 -2.89 16.82
N PRO A 487 23.77 -2.87 16.42
CA PRO A 487 24.58 -3.97 15.88
C PRO A 487 25.15 -4.93 16.94
N TRP A 488 25.24 -6.22 16.61
CA TRP A 488 25.92 -7.23 17.44
C TRP A 488 27.41 -7.34 17.10
N SER A 489 28.25 -7.56 18.13
CA SER A 489 29.70 -7.76 18.00
C SER A 489 30.11 -9.20 17.67
N VAL A 490 29.15 -10.13 17.56
CA VAL A 490 29.42 -11.53 17.19
C VAL A 490 30.25 -11.61 15.92
N GLY A 491 31.31 -12.43 15.94
CA GLY A 491 32.23 -12.60 14.81
C GLY A 491 33.62 -11.97 14.98
N GLU A 492 33.87 -11.16 16.02
CA GLU A 492 35.15 -10.47 16.22
C GLU A 492 36.34 -11.42 16.37
N ASP A 493 36.19 -12.47 17.18
CA ASP A 493 37.24 -13.47 17.46
C ASP A 493 37.03 -14.79 16.71
N MET A 494 36.23 -14.78 15.64
CA MET A 494 35.86 -16.00 14.91
C MET A 494 36.76 -16.27 13.70
N THR A 495 36.96 -17.56 13.43
CA THR A 495 37.65 -18.03 12.21
C THR A 495 36.92 -17.59 10.94
N LEU A 496 37.62 -17.63 9.81
CA LEU A 496 37.02 -17.29 8.52
C LEU A 496 35.88 -18.26 8.14
N ASP A 497 36.02 -19.55 8.44
CA ASP A 497 34.97 -20.54 8.20
C ASP A 497 33.74 -20.28 9.07
N GLY A 498 33.94 -20.02 10.38
CA GLY A 498 32.84 -19.74 11.29
C GLY A 498 32.04 -18.49 10.91
N ARG A 499 32.70 -17.44 10.43
CA ARG A 499 32.02 -16.24 9.91
C ARG A 499 31.21 -16.52 8.64
N ARG A 500 31.74 -17.31 7.71
CA ARG A 500 31.03 -17.69 6.48
C ARG A 500 29.79 -18.52 6.78
N GLN A 501 29.89 -19.50 7.69
CA GLN A 501 28.75 -20.31 8.11
C GLN A 501 27.65 -19.45 8.75
N LEU A 502 28.01 -18.58 9.70
CA LEU A 502 27.04 -17.68 10.33
C LEU A 502 26.41 -16.71 9.33
N ALA A 503 27.18 -16.17 8.38
CA ALA A 503 26.65 -15.26 7.36
C ALA A 503 25.58 -15.94 6.50
N LEU A 504 25.82 -17.17 6.05
CA LEU A 504 24.86 -17.97 5.28
C LEU A 504 23.65 -18.38 6.11
N PHE A 505 23.87 -18.83 7.35
CA PHE A 505 22.79 -19.14 8.29
C PHE A 505 21.85 -17.95 8.48
N LEU A 506 22.40 -16.78 8.81
CA LEU A 506 21.62 -15.56 8.98
C LEU A 506 20.90 -15.16 7.68
N ALA A 507 21.56 -15.27 6.52
CA ALA A 507 20.91 -15.00 5.23
C ALA A 507 19.65 -15.84 5.03
N ARG A 508 19.70 -17.16 5.30
CA ARG A 508 18.54 -18.05 5.18
C ARG A 508 17.46 -17.84 6.25
N LYS A 509 17.82 -17.33 7.44
CA LYS A 509 16.82 -16.99 8.47
C LYS A 509 16.08 -15.68 8.17
N TYR A 510 16.76 -14.71 7.56
CA TYR A 510 16.19 -13.39 7.21
C TYR A 510 15.52 -13.36 5.84
N MET A 511 15.94 -14.20 4.89
CA MET A 511 15.41 -14.22 3.54
C MET A 511 15.00 -15.63 3.10
N ARG A 512 13.80 -15.73 2.52
CA ARG A 512 13.31 -16.93 1.84
C ARG A 512 13.20 -16.69 0.35
N ASN A 513 13.62 -17.68 -0.43
CA ASN A 513 13.41 -17.69 -1.88
C ASN A 513 12.02 -18.25 -2.18
N PHE A 514 11.29 -17.58 -3.08
CA PHE A 514 10.03 -18.05 -3.62
C PHE A 514 10.10 -18.01 -5.15
N GLU A 515 10.03 -19.18 -5.79
CA GLU A 515 10.27 -19.30 -7.23
C GLU A 515 9.04 -18.89 -8.06
N THR A 516 8.86 -17.57 -8.25
CA THR A 516 7.74 -17.01 -8.99
C THR A 516 8.04 -15.61 -9.55
N THR A 517 7.13 -15.09 -10.37
CA THR A 517 7.13 -13.72 -10.92
C THR A 517 6.52 -12.70 -9.95
N HIS A 518 6.68 -11.41 -10.24
CA HIS A 518 6.34 -10.34 -9.28
C HIS A 518 4.87 -10.31 -8.83
N CYS A 519 3.93 -10.51 -9.76
CA CYS A 519 2.49 -10.32 -9.53
C CYS A 519 1.74 -11.59 -9.11
N THR A 520 2.42 -12.72 -8.95
CA THR A 520 1.77 -13.96 -8.50
C THR A 520 1.34 -13.83 -7.03
N PRO A 521 0.11 -14.13 -6.62
CA PRO A 521 -0.27 -14.05 -5.21
C PRO A 521 0.62 -14.94 -4.33
N LEU A 522 1.08 -14.42 -3.19
CA LEU A 522 1.83 -15.20 -2.21
C LEU A 522 0.84 -16.16 -1.51
N PRO A 523 1.05 -17.48 -1.53
CA PRO A 523 0.15 -18.40 -0.83
C PRO A 523 0.32 -18.28 0.69
N ALA A 524 -0.75 -18.53 1.44
CA ALA A 524 -0.73 -18.47 2.90
C ALA A 524 0.35 -19.37 3.53
N SER A 525 0.70 -20.48 2.87
CA SER A 525 1.76 -21.40 3.31
C SER A 525 3.15 -20.79 3.32
N GLU A 526 3.39 -19.70 2.58
CA GLU A 526 4.68 -18.98 2.56
C GLU A 526 4.68 -17.75 3.49
N PHE A 527 3.54 -17.41 4.09
CA PHE A 527 3.45 -16.34 5.07
C PHE A 527 3.80 -16.87 6.46
N HIS A 528 5.05 -16.65 6.87
CA HIS A 528 5.58 -17.12 8.15
C HIS A 528 5.89 -15.98 9.09
N SER A 529 5.78 -16.26 10.39
CA SER A 529 6.34 -15.39 11.41
C SER A 529 7.85 -15.25 11.20
N PRO A 530 8.40 -14.03 11.20
CA PRO A 530 9.83 -13.85 11.05
C PRO A 530 10.64 -14.52 12.17
N TRP A 531 11.86 -14.95 11.84
CA TRP A 531 12.71 -15.70 12.75
C TRP A 531 13.06 -14.91 14.02
N ARG A 532 13.03 -15.61 15.15
CA ARG A 532 13.47 -15.17 16.47
C ARG A 532 14.43 -16.23 17.02
N LEU A 533 15.55 -15.79 17.58
CA LEU A 533 16.60 -16.64 18.14
C LEU A 533 16.18 -17.33 19.46
#